data_AF-A0A3F2RMW5-F1
#
_entry.id   AF-A0A3F2RMW5-F1
#
_cell.length_a   1.000
_cell.length_b   1.000
_cell.length_c   1.000
_cell.angle_alpha   90.00
_cell.angle_beta   90.00
_cell.angle_gamma   90.00
#
_symmetry.space_group_name_H-M   'P 1'
#
loop_
_entity.id
_entity.type
_entity.pdbx_description
1 polymer ?
#
loop_
_entity_poly.entity_id
_entity_poly.type
_entity_poly.pdbx_seq_one_letter_code
_entity_poly.pdbx_strand_id
1 'polypeptide(L)'
;MLVSASAFGVKEVFVVGQKKFDLEEQEPFIRTLSCQVTRLPTLRDCRQHCQERGVRIVGVEIMNDAKSIAERPFSGDTAFIMGNEGSGMNSAQVAICDDFVYIPQHGGGTASLNVTVAASIILQSFALWAKLPIASR
;
A
#
# COMPACT_ATOMS: atom_id res chain seq x y z
N MET A 1 -8.62 0.95 5.03
CA MET A 1 -7.56 1.32 4.07
C MET A 1 -7.96 2.48 3.14
N LEU A 2 -9.10 2.44 2.45
CA LEU A 2 -9.52 3.51 1.51
C LEU A 2 -9.56 4.93 2.12
N VAL A 3 -10.06 5.07 3.35
CA VAL A 3 -10.06 6.37 4.06
C VAL A 3 -8.64 6.88 4.28
N SER A 4 -7.73 6.04 4.78
CA SER A 4 -6.31 6.41 4.97
C SER A 4 -5.65 6.79 3.64
N ALA A 5 -5.94 6.06 2.56
CA ALA A 5 -5.44 6.39 1.23
C ALA A 5 -5.87 7.79 0.78
N SER A 6 -7.17 8.09 0.89
CA SER A 6 -7.69 9.43 0.59
C SER A 6 -7.07 10.50 1.49
N ALA A 7 -7.00 10.27 2.80
CA ALA A 7 -6.47 11.22 3.76
C ALA A 7 -4.98 11.59 3.53
N PHE A 8 -4.17 10.63 3.07
CA PHE A 8 -2.75 10.84 2.80
C PHE A 8 -2.45 11.17 1.32
N GLY A 9 -3.48 11.54 0.54
CA GLY A 9 -3.31 12.05 -0.82
C GLY A 9 -2.93 10.99 -1.86
N VAL A 10 -3.20 9.70 -1.58
CA VAL A 10 -3.03 8.63 -2.56
C VAL A 10 -3.89 8.93 -3.79
N LYS A 11 -3.30 8.80 -4.98
CA LYS A 11 -4.00 9.06 -6.24
C LYS A 11 -4.89 7.91 -6.67
N GLU A 12 -4.45 6.68 -6.43
CA GLU A 12 -5.13 5.49 -6.91
C GLU A 12 -4.90 4.30 -5.97
N VAL A 13 -5.97 3.53 -5.75
CA VAL A 13 -5.94 2.27 -4.99
C VAL A 13 -6.31 1.13 -5.93
N PHE A 14 -5.44 0.12 -5.99
CA PHE A 14 -5.67 -1.06 -6.82
C PHE A 14 -6.38 -2.16 -6.04
N VAL A 15 -7.46 -2.70 -6.62
CA VAL A 15 -8.15 -3.90 -6.13
C VAL A 15 -7.84 -5.04 -7.09
N VAL A 16 -7.01 -6.00 -6.64
CA VAL A 16 -6.45 -7.04 -7.51
C VAL A 16 -7.08 -8.41 -7.23
N GLY A 17 -7.63 -9.07 -8.26
CA GLY A 17 -8.12 -10.46 -8.19
C GLY A 17 -9.31 -10.72 -7.26
N GLN A 18 -9.76 -9.72 -6.51
CA GLN A 18 -10.84 -9.79 -5.54
C GLN A 18 -12.20 -9.67 -6.25
N LYS A 19 -12.88 -10.81 -6.44
CA LYS A 19 -14.27 -10.84 -6.92
C LYS A 19 -15.30 -10.48 -5.83
N LYS A 20 -14.93 -10.65 -4.55
CA LYS A 20 -15.82 -10.46 -3.39
C LYS A 20 -15.94 -9.03 -2.92
N PHE A 21 -14.96 -8.18 -3.19
CA PHE A 21 -15.15 -6.75 -3.01
C PHE A 21 -16.10 -6.32 -4.13
N ASP A 22 -17.29 -5.82 -3.83
CA ASP A 22 -18.16 -5.27 -4.86
C ASP A 22 -17.88 -3.77 -4.98
N LEU A 23 -17.33 -3.34 -6.12
CA LEU A 23 -17.05 -1.91 -6.32
C LEU A 23 -18.32 -1.11 -6.58
N GLU A 24 -19.36 -1.76 -7.11
CA GLU A 24 -20.64 -1.11 -7.44
C GLU A 24 -21.41 -0.82 -6.16
N GLU A 25 -21.47 -1.76 -5.22
CA GLU A 25 -22.10 -1.53 -3.91
C GLU A 25 -21.39 -0.44 -3.09
N GLN A 26 -20.07 -0.33 -3.23
CA GLN A 26 -19.24 0.65 -2.51
C GLN A 26 -19.09 1.99 -3.27
N GLU A 27 -19.67 2.11 -4.46
CA GLU A 27 -19.52 3.27 -5.35
C GLU A 27 -19.90 4.60 -4.66
N PRO A 28 -21.04 4.70 -3.94
CA PRO A 28 -21.41 5.97 -3.28
C PRO A 28 -20.35 6.42 -2.28
N PHE A 29 -19.75 5.49 -1.53
CA PHE A 29 -18.68 5.78 -0.59
C PHE A 29 -17.38 6.16 -1.32
N ILE A 30 -16.99 5.40 -2.35
CA ILE A 30 -15.76 5.66 -3.13
C ILE A 30 -15.80 7.06 -3.77
N ARG A 31 -16.96 7.53 -4.24
CA ARG A 31 -17.15 8.87 -4.80
C ARG A 31 -16.89 10.01 -3.80
N THR A 32 -16.94 9.75 -2.50
CA THR A 32 -16.60 10.74 -1.47
C THR A 32 -15.10 10.88 -1.24
N LEU A 33 -14.29 9.95 -1.75
CA LEU A 33 -12.85 9.91 -1.55
C LEU A 33 -12.12 10.72 -2.63
N SER A 34 -10.95 11.23 -2.27
CA SER A 34 -10.05 11.95 -3.18
C SER A 34 -9.14 11.04 -4.00
N CYS A 35 -9.35 9.72 -3.94
CA CYS A 35 -8.53 8.72 -4.62
C CYS A 35 -9.37 7.89 -5.59
N GLN A 36 -8.82 7.57 -6.75
CA GLN A 36 -9.41 6.62 -7.68
C GLN A 36 -9.29 5.19 -7.13
N VAL A 37 -10.27 4.35 -7.42
CA VAL A 37 -10.20 2.91 -7.14
C VAL A 37 -10.29 2.15 -8.45
N THR A 38 -9.25 1.37 -8.77
CA THR A 38 -9.14 0.66 -10.04
C THR A 38 -9.06 -0.84 -9.79
N ARG A 39 -9.92 -1.61 -10.46
CA ARG A 39 -9.87 -3.06 -10.43
C ARG A 39 -8.90 -3.59 -11.48
N LEU A 40 -8.02 -4.48 -11.05
CA LEU A 40 -7.12 -5.20 -11.94
C LEU A 40 -7.36 -6.71 -11.80
N PRO A 41 -7.47 -7.47 -12.90
CA PRO A 41 -7.85 -8.88 -12.82
C PRO A 41 -6.80 -9.73 -12.08
N THR A 42 -5.52 -9.47 -12.30
CA THR A 42 -4.42 -10.26 -11.72
C THR A 42 -3.27 -9.39 -11.21
N LEU A 43 -2.41 -9.98 -10.37
CA LEU A 43 -1.17 -9.34 -9.91
C LEU A 43 -0.23 -9.02 -11.07
N ARG A 44 -0.26 -9.82 -12.15
CA ARG A 44 0.50 -9.55 -13.38
C ARG A 44 0.01 -8.28 -14.08
N ASP A 45 -1.30 -8.11 -14.20
CA ASP A 45 -1.88 -6.90 -14.79
C ASP A 45 -1.54 -5.67 -13.94
N CYS A 46 -1.55 -5.81 -12.62
CA CYS A 46 -1.12 -4.75 -11.70
C CYS A 46 0.35 -4.38 -11.87
N ARG A 47 1.23 -5.39 -11.97
CA ARG A 47 2.66 -5.17 -12.24
C ARG A 47 2.88 -4.42 -13.55
N GLN A 48 2.21 -4.85 -14.62
CA GLN A 48 2.30 -4.21 -15.92
C GLN A 48 1.80 -2.76 -15.88
N HIS A 49 0.63 -2.52 -15.26
CA HIS A 49 0.05 -1.18 -15.12
C HIS A 49 0.96 -0.22 -14.36
N CYS A 50 1.62 -0.69 -13.29
CA CYS A 50 2.58 0.13 -12.54
C CYS A 50 3.85 0.39 -13.36
N GLN A 51 4.37 -0.64 -14.03
CA GLN A 51 5.59 -0.54 -14.83
C GLN A 51 5.46 0.45 -15.99
N GLU A 52 4.34 0.42 -16.72
CA GLU A 52 4.04 1.34 -17.83
C GLU A 52 4.00 2.81 -17.38
N ARG A 53 3.75 3.06 -16.09
CA ARG A 53 3.67 4.39 -15.48
C ARG A 53 4.91 4.79 -14.69
N GLY A 54 5.95 3.94 -14.68
CA GLY A 54 7.14 4.17 -13.87
C GLY A 54 6.89 4.14 -12.36
N VAL A 55 5.81 3.47 -11.92
CA VAL A 55 5.45 3.32 -10.50
C VAL A 55 6.08 2.05 -9.96
N ARG A 56 6.79 2.16 -8.84
CA ARG A 56 7.39 1.03 -8.13
C ARG A 56 6.35 0.32 -7.28
N ILE A 57 6.43 -0.99 -7.13
CA ILE A 57 5.60 -1.76 -6.20
C ILE A 57 6.45 -2.13 -4.99
N VAL A 58 6.10 -1.62 -3.82
CA VAL A 58 6.84 -1.88 -2.57
C VAL A 58 5.98 -2.73 -1.64
N GLY A 59 6.50 -3.89 -1.26
CA GLY A 59 5.88 -4.77 -0.29
C GLY A 59 6.08 -4.26 1.14
N VAL A 60 5.03 -4.30 1.96
CA VAL A 60 5.11 -4.00 3.39
C VAL A 60 5.03 -5.31 4.16
N GLU A 61 6.19 -5.82 4.56
CA GLU A 61 6.36 -7.14 5.18
C GLU A 61 7.62 -7.18 6.07
N ILE A 62 7.55 -7.95 7.16
CA ILE A 62 8.68 -8.20 8.04
C ILE A 62 9.46 -9.40 7.52
N MET A 63 10.52 -9.15 6.75
CA MET A 63 11.40 -10.18 6.19
C MET A 63 12.86 -9.71 6.17
N ASN A 64 13.79 -10.65 6.00
CA ASN A 64 15.24 -10.38 6.12
C ASN A 64 15.75 -9.26 5.21
N ASP A 65 15.22 -9.15 3.99
CA ASP A 65 15.67 -8.16 3.00
C ASP A 65 14.85 -6.86 3.03
N ALA A 66 13.91 -6.72 3.97
CA ALA A 66 13.08 -5.52 4.08
C ALA A 66 13.84 -4.39 4.78
N LYS A 67 13.70 -3.16 4.25
CA LYS A 67 14.31 -1.96 4.83
C LYS A 67 13.38 -1.30 5.84
N SER A 68 13.97 -0.77 6.92
CA SER A 68 13.22 -0.02 7.92
C SER A 68 12.67 1.28 7.34
N ILE A 69 11.38 1.57 7.50
CA ILE A 69 10.85 2.89 7.09
C ILE A 69 11.44 4.06 7.88
N ALA A 70 12.09 3.82 9.02
CA ALA A 70 12.78 4.86 9.78
C ALA A 70 13.97 5.44 8.99
N GLU A 71 14.56 4.65 8.09
CA GLU A 71 15.65 5.06 7.19
C GLU A 71 15.13 5.78 5.94
N ARG A 72 13.80 5.90 5.78
CA ARG A 72 13.13 6.51 4.63
C ARG A 72 13.58 5.91 3.29
N PRO A 73 13.45 4.60 3.08
CA PRO A 73 13.96 3.88 1.90
C PRO A 73 13.07 4.07 0.66
N PHE A 74 12.34 5.19 0.57
CA PHE A 74 11.39 5.47 -0.49
C PHE A 74 12.07 6.15 -1.68
N SER A 75 11.55 5.91 -2.89
CA SER A 75 12.04 6.56 -4.11
C SER A 75 10.95 6.56 -5.19
N GLY A 76 10.81 7.70 -5.88
CA GLY A 76 9.85 7.87 -6.97
C GLY A 76 8.39 7.60 -6.58
N ASP A 77 7.55 7.48 -7.60
CA ASP A 77 6.15 7.10 -7.43
C ASP A 77 6.07 5.64 -6.98
N THR A 78 5.31 5.39 -5.92
CA THR A 78 5.28 4.09 -5.25
C THR A 78 3.84 3.63 -4.98
N ALA A 79 3.53 2.41 -5.40
CA ALA A 79 2.37 1.64 -4.97
C ALA A 79 2.77 0.69 -3.84
N PHE A 80 2.10 0.77 -2.69
CA PHE A 80 2.35 -0.13 -1.57
C PHE A 80 1.39 -1.32 -1.61
N ILE A 81 1.92 -2.51 -1.40
CA ILE A 81 1.14 -3.74 -1.21
C ILE A 81 1.41 -4.30 0.17
N MET A 82 0.34 -4.54 0.93
CA MET A 82 0.44 -4.97 2.32
C MET A 82 0.46 -6.50 2.42
N GLY A 83 1.29 -7.04 3.31
CA GLY A 83 1.16 -8.42 3.78
C GLY A 83 -0.13 -8.66 4.55
N ASN A 84 -0.60 -9.92 4.55
CA ASN A 84 -1.74 -10.31 5.36
C ASN A 84 -1.32 -10.49 6.82
N GLU A 85 -2.20 -10.11 7.74
CA GLU A 85 -1.98 -10.32 9.17
C GLU A 85 -1.76 -11.82 9.46
N GLY A 86 -0.69 -12.14 10.18
CA GLY A 86 -0.30 -13.50 10.58
C GLY A 86 0.28 -14.41 9.50
N SER A 87 -0.23 -14.36 8.26
CA SER A 87 0.26 -15.21 7.14
C SER A 87 1.26 -14.53 6.21
N GLY A 88 1.44 -13.21 6.35
CA GLY A 88 2.34 -12.41 5.54
C GLY A 88 1.94 -12.34 4.06
N MET A 89 2.91 -12.04 3.21
CA MET A 89 2.77 -12.04 1.75
C MET A 89 2.99 -13.43 1.15
N ASN A 90 2.13 -13.84 0.21
CA ASN A 90 2.36 -15.05 -0.57
C ASN A 90 3.39 -14.84 -1.69
N SER A 91 3.94 -15.93 -2.23
CA SER A 91 4.99 -15.89 -3.25
C SER A 91 4.61 -15.10 -4.51
N ALA A 92 3.34 -15.09 -4.91
CA ALA A 92 2.88 -14.33 -6.06
C ALA A 92 2.86 -12.81 -5.79
N GLN A 93 2.54 -12.39 -4.56
CA GLN A 93 2.61 -11.00 -4.16
C GLN A 93 4.06 -10.53 -4.01
N VAL A 94 4.92 -11.37 -3.43
CA VAL A 94 6.37 -11.10 -3.32
C VAL A 94 6.98 -10.92 -4.72
N ALA A 95 6.64 -11.77 -5.67
CA ALA A 95 7.21 -11.77 -7.02
C ALA A 95 6.92 -10.50 -7.85
N ILE A 96 5.90 -9.71 -7.50
CA ILE A 96 5.59 -8.46 -8.22
C ILE A 96 6.22 -7.22 -7.58
N CYS A 97 6.78 -7.34 -6.38
CA CYS A 97 7.39 -6.23 -5.66
C CYS A 97 8.80 -5.95 -6.18
N ASP A 98 9.17 -4.67 -6.24
CA ASP A 98 10.52 -4.20 -6.54
C ASP A 98 11.41 -4.18 -5.30
N ASP A 99 10.83 -3.92 -4.13
CA ASP A 99 11.52 -3.79 -2.84
C ASP A 99 10.54 -4.12 -1.70
N PHE A 100 11.09 -4.32 -0.50
CA PHE A 100 10.32 -4.54 0.73
C PHE A 100 10.70 -3.54 1.81
N VAL A 101 9.71 -3.12 2.59
CA VAL A 101 9.89 -2.26 3.77
C VAL A 101 9.12 -2.80 4.96
N TYR A 102 9.58 -2.47 6.16
CA TYR A 102 8.88 -2.82 7.39
C TYR A 102 8.80 -1.64 8.37
N ILE A 103 7.83 -1.72 9.27
CA ILE A 103 7.64 -0.78 10.37
C ILE A 103 8.42 -1.31 11.58
N PRO A 104 9.42 -0.59 12.11
CA PRO A 104 10.09 -0.99 13.34
C PRO A 104 9.12 -1.14 14.49
N GLN A 105 9.25 -2.26 15.22
CA GLN A 105 8.46 -2.55 16.41
C GLN A 105 9.41 -2.70 17.60
N HIS A 106 9.08 -2.06 18.72
CA HIS A 106 9.95 -1.97 19.90
C HIS A 106 9.45 -2.79 21.10
N GLY A 107 8.31 -3.46 20.97
CA GLY A 107 7.75 -4.36 22.00
C GLY A 107 7.91 -5.84 21.62
N GLY A 108 7.69 -6.73 22.60
CA GLY A 108 7.86 -8.19 22.43
C GLY A 108 6.57 -9.01 22.30
N GLY A 109 5.45 -8.41 21.88
CA GLY A 109 4.11 -9.00 22.08
C GLY A 109 3.27 -9.27 20.82
N THR A 110 3.68 -8.83 19.63
CA THR A 110 2.92 -9.09 18.40
C THR A 110 3.83 -9.45 17.24
N ALA A 111 3.39 -10.39 16.41
CA ALA A 111 4.09 -10.77 15.19
C ALA A 111 3.96 -9.71 14.09
N SER A 112 2.84 -8.96 14.05
CA SER A 112 2.59 -7.93 13.04
C SER A 112 1.57 -6.90 13.53
N LEU A 113 1.48 -5.77 12.84
CA LEU A 113 0.42 -4.79 13.05
C LEU A 113 -0.81 -5.15 12.21
N ASN A 114 -1.98 -4.69 12.65
CA ASN A 114 -3.17 -4.71 11.81
C ASN A 114 -2.89 -4.06 10.44
N VAL A 115 -3.35 -4.70 9.37
CA VAL A 115 -3.01 -4.29 7.99
C VAL A 115 -3.41 -2.85 7.66
N THR A 116 -4.54 -2.35 8.20
CA THR A 116 -4.98 -0.96 7.96
C THR A 116 -4.17 0.03 8.78
N VAL A 117 -3.75 -0.34 10.00
CA VAL A 117 -2.84 0.46 10.83
C VAL A 117 -1.48 0.57 10.15
N ALA A 118 -0.93 -0.57 9.70
CA ALA A 118 0.33 -0.60 8.96
C ALA A 118 0.27 0.29 7.71
N ALA A 119 -0.78 0.17 6.90
CA ALA A 119 -0.96 1.01 5.71
C ALA A 119 -0.99 2.50 6.07
N SER A 120 -1.64 2.87 7.17
CA SER A 120 -1.72 4.28 7.60
C SER A 120 -0.35 4.83 8.02
N ILE A 121 0.47 4.03 8.72
CA ILE A 121 1.83 4.40 9.12
C ILE A 121 2.73 4.55 7.88
N ILE A 122 2.66 3.60 6.94
CA ILE A 122 3.44 3.64 5.70
C ILE A 122 3.10 4.87 4.88
N LEU A 123 1.81 5.13 4.65
CA LEU A 123 1.36 6.28 3.87
C LEU A 123 1.77 7.60 4.50
N GLN A 124 1.65 7.74 5.83
CA GLN A 124 2.12 8.93 6.53
C GLN A 124 3.65 9.10 6.42
N SER A 125 4.42 8.01 6.58
CA SER A 125 5.87 8.05 6.45
C SER A 125 6.31 8.44 5.04
N PHE A 126 5.66 7.89 4.02
CA PHE A 126 5.87 8.26 2.62
C PHE A 126 5.52 9.72 2.36
N ALA A 127 4.36 10.20 2.85
CA ALA A 127 3.93 11.59 2.67
C ALA A 127 4.94 12.58 3.28
N LEU A 128 5.49 12.28 4.46
CA LEU A 128 6.52 13.08 5.11
C LEU A 128 7.84 13.07 4.32
N TRP A 129 8.27 11.91 3.82
CA TRP A 129 9.47 11.80 2.99
C TRP A 129 9.32 12.58 1.67
N ALA A 130 8.18 12.41 0.98
CA ALA A 130 7.87 13.06 -0.28
C ALA A 130 7.53 14.56 -0.11
N LYS A 131 7.39 15.04 1.14
CA LYS A 131 6.98 16.41 1.46
C LYS A 131 5.68 16.80 0.75
N LEU A 132 4.71 15.88 0.77
CA LEU A 132 3.40 16.16 0.18
C LEU A 132 2.74 17.37 0.86
N PRO A 133 2.04 18.23 0.10
CA PRO A 133 1.38 19.39 0.68
C PRO A 133 0.27 18.94 1.65
N ILE A 134 0.17 19.66 2.77
CA ILE A 134 -0.94 19.47 3.72
C ILE A 134 -2.19 20.09 3.09
N ALA A 135 -3.29 19.33 3.06
CA ALA A 135 -4.57 19.83 2.56
C ALA A 135 -5.07 20.99 3.44
N SER A 136 -5.35 22.14 2.82
CA SER A 136 -6.15 23.21 3.43
C SER A 136 -7.60 22.72 3.54
N ARG A 137 -8.11 22.66 4.77
CA ARG A 137 -9.51 22.30 5.04
C ARG A 137 -10.47 23.40 4.61
#